data_AF-W9GEJ1-F1
#
_entry.id   AF-W9GEJ1-F1
#
_cell.length_a   1.000
_cell.length_b   1.000
_cell.length_c   1.000
_cell.angle_alpha   90.00
_cell.angle_beta   90.00
_cell.angle_gamma   90.00
#
_symmetry.space_group_name_H-M   'P 1'
#
loop_
_entity.id
_entity.type
_entity.pdbx_description
1 polymer ?
#
loop_
_entity_poly.entity_id
_entity_poly.type
_entity_poly.pdbx_seq_one_letter_code
_entity_poly.pdbx_strand_id
1 'polypeptide(L)'
;MSTAVSDALLAESRRPAAVAALTDVIDAEVADKSGFGGTAVKVGYAAAKKLGGDFVASATDRLLPQFAVALDPFWETKGDQPFGAHLASRADEAADALLAVTDAKAANTAHRAATKVYDSLRGAAKDNVIAALPRLGAAVEGLVA
;
A
#
# COMPACT_ATOMS: atom_id res chain seq x y z
N MET A 1 7.57 -21.81 -12.38
CA MET A 1 8.42 -20.84 -11.65
C MET A 1 7.45 -19.93 -10.93
N SER A 2 7.49 -19.87 -9.59
CA SER A 2 6.70 -18.85 -8.88
C SER A 2 7.34 -17.51 -9.24
N THR A 3 6.61 -16.64 -9.94
CA THR A 3 7.08 -15.26 -10.18
C THR A 3 6.87 -14.50 -8.87
N ALA A 4 7.94 -14.01 -8.25
CA ALA A 4 7.83 -13.18 -7.06
C ALA A 4 7.08 -11.88 -7.41
N VAL A 5 6.32 -11.36 -6.45
CA VAL A 5 5.64 -10.06 -6.58
C VAL A 5 6.69 -8.97 -6.79
N SER A 6 7.81 -9.05 -6.07
CA SER A 6 8.96 -8.17 -6.25
C SER A 6 9.52 -8.19 -7.67
N ASP A 7 9.75 -9.37 -8.26
CA ASP A 7 10.25 -9.47 -9.64
C ASP A 7 9.31 -8.80 -10.65
N ALA A 8 8.01 -9.06 -10.53
CA ALA A 8 7.02 -8.52 -11.46
C ALA A 8 6.81 -7.01 -11.30
N LEU A 9 6.64 -6.52 -10.07
CA LEU A 9 6.36 -5.10 -9.81
C LEU A 9 7.57 -4.20 -10.02
N LEU A 10 8.79 -4.73 -9.87
CA LEU A 10 10.02 -3.95 -9.98
C LEU A 10 10.69 -4.04 -11.35
N ALA A 11 10.22 -4.93 -12.24
CA ALA A 11 10.66 -4.94 -13.63
C ALA A 11 10.49 -3.55 -14.25
N GLU A 12 11.54 -3.05 -14.93
CA GLU A 12 11.58 -1.68 -15.47
C GLU A 12 10.36 -1.35 -16.36
N SER A 13 9.91 -2.33 -17.15
CA SER A 13 8.74 -2.20 -18.03
C SER A 13 7.39 -2.20 -17.30
N ARG A 14 7.33 -2.72 -16.07
CA ARG A 14 6.09 -2.86 -15.28
C ARG A 14 5.99 -1.86 -14.13
N ARG A 15 7.13 -1.38 -13.63
CA ARG A 15 7.18 -0.48 -12.46
C ARG A 15 6.31 0.77 -12.58
N PRO A 16 6.27 1.50 -13.72
CA PRO A 16 5.36 2.65 -13.85
C PRO A 16 3.89 2.26 -13.72
N ALA A 17 3.49 1.13 -14.31
CA ALA A 17 2.12 0.61 -14.22
C ALA A 17 1.79 0.14 -12.80
N ALA A 18 2.75 -0.48 -12.11
CA ALA A 18 2.61 -0.86 -10.72
C ALA A 18 2.38 0.34 -9.80
N VAL A 19 3.18 1.40 -9.96
CA VAL A 19 3.01 2.65 -9.18
C VAL A 19 1.65 3.27 -9.44
N ALA A 20 1.22 3.35 -10.71
CA ALA A 20 -0.08 3.90 -11.07
C ALA A 20 -1.22 3.09 -10.44
N ALA A 21 -1.24 1.77 -10.65
CA ALA A 21 -2.28 0.89 -10.12
C ALA A 21 -2.38 0.94 -8.59
N LEU A 22 -1.25 0.94 -7.88
CA LEU A 22 -1.25 1.02 -6.42
C LEU A 22 -1.66 2.39 -5.90
N THR A 23 -1.33 3.47 -6.63
CA THR A 23 -1.81 4.81 -6.31
C THR A 23 -3.32 4.92 -6.52
N ASP A 24 -3.86 4.30 -7.58
CA ASP A 24 -5.31 4.22 -7.83
C ASP A 24 -6.03 3.42 -6.73
N VAL A 25 -5.42 2.34 -6.21
CA VAL A 25 -5.95 1.63 -5.04
C VAL A 25 -6.05 2.56 -3.85
N ILE A 26 -5.00 3.32 -3.53
CA ILE A 26 -5.01 4.28 -2.40
C ILE A 26 -6.10 5.33 -2.61
N ASP A 27 -6.21 5.91 -3.80
CA ASP A 27 -7.21 6.92 -4.14
C ASP A 27 -8.64 6.39 -3.97
N ALA A 28 -8.92 5.20 -4.50
CA ALA A 28 -10.23 4.58 -4.41
C ALA A 28 -10.59 4.21 -2.96
N GLU A 29 -9.64 3.67 -2.19
CA GLU A 29 -9.86 3.31 -0.78
C GLU A 29 -10.19 4.52 0.07
N VAL A 30 -9.48 5.64 -0.15
CA VAL A 30 -9.75 6.90 0.54
C VAL A 30 -11.10 7.48 0.11
N ALA A 31 -11.42 7.43 -1.19
CA ALA A 31 -12.69 7.94 -1.71
C ALA A 31 -13.90 7.22 -1.10
N ASP A 32 -13.82 5.89 -0.96
CA ASP A 32 -14.89 5.03 -0.43
C ASP A 32 -15.09 5.16 1.08
N LYS A 33 -14.13 5.74 1.83
CA LYS A 33 -14.30 5.95 3.27
C LYS A 33 -15.49 6.85 3.57
N SER A 34 -16.35 6.39 4.48
CA SER A 34 -17.52 7.13 4.96
C SER A 34 -17.61 7.09 6.50
N GLY A 35 -18.53 7.86 7.08
CA GLY A 35 -18.73 7.91 8.54
C GLY A 35 -17.65 8.65 9.33
N PHE A 36 -17.70 8.52 10.66
CA PHE A 36 -16.90 9.31 11.61
C PHE A 36 -15.37 9.12 11.46
N GLY A 37 -14.91 7.92 11.12
CA GLY A 37 -13.49 7.65 10.83
C GLY A 37 -13.07 8.02 9.40
N GLY A 38 -14.00 7.99 8.44
CA GLY A 38 -13.67 8.22 7.04
C GLY A 38 -13.27 9.65 6.71
N THR A 39 -13.86 10.64 7.40
CA THR A 39 -13.48 12.05 7.24
C THR A 39 -12.04 12.29 7.66
N ALA A 40 -11.58 11.68 8.76
CA ALA A 40 -10.20 11.84 9.23
C ALA A 40 -9.18 11.30 8.21
N VAL A 41 -9.44 10.12 7.63
CA VAL A 41 -8.60 9.51 6.59
C VAL A 41 -8.55 10.40 5.34
N LYS A 42 -9.70 10.89 4.87
CA LYS A 42 -9.79 11.80 3.71
C LYS A 42 -9.02 13.10 3.94
N VAL A 43 -9.12 13.68 5.15
CA VAL A 43 -8.39 14.90 5.51
C VAL A 43 -6.88 14.65 5.55
N GLY A 44 -6.43 13.57 6.19
CA GLY A 44 -5.00 13.22 6.25
C GLY A 44 -4.42 12.97 4.87
N TYR A 45 -5.17 12.28 4.01
CA TYR A 45 -4.76 12.03 2.63
C TYR A 45 -4.70 13.30 1.78
N ALA A 46 -5.70 14.19 1.92
CA ALA A 46 -5.67 15.49 1.26
C ALA A 46 -4.48 16.35 1.74
N ALA A 47 -4.09 16.24 3.02
CA ALA A 47 -2.89 16.89 3.53
C ALA A 47 -1.61 16.31 2.92
N ALA A 48 -1.53 14.98 2.74
CA ALA A 48 -0.41 14.33 2.05
C ALA A 48 -0.29 14.81 0.59
N LYS A 49 -1.40 14.90 -0.16
CA LYS A 49 -1.40 15.45 -1.53
C LYS A 49 -0.92 16.91 -1.59
N LYS A 50 -1.08 17.69 -0.52
CA LYS A 50 -0.62 19.09 -0.43
C LYS A 50 0.87 19.25 -0.13
N LEU A 51 1.62 18.17 0.16
CA LEU A 51 3.06 18.23 0.37
C LEU A 51 3.85 18.58 -0.92
N GLY A 52 3.16 18.62 -2.08
CA GLY A 52 3.67 19.15 -3.33
C GLY A 52 4.07 18.05 -4.34
N GLY A 53 4.05 18.39 -5.63
CA GLY A 53 4.25 17.43 -6.72
C GLY A 53 3.21 16.31 -6.70
N ASP A 54 3.55 15.18 -7.32
CA ASP A 54 2.80 13.94 -7.16
C ASP A 54 3.32 13.16 -5.95
N PHE A 55 3.13 13.73 -4.75
CA PHE A 55 3.71 13.20 -3.50
C PHE A 55 3.31 11.75 -3.25
N VAL A 56 2.03 11.41 -3.49
CA VAL A 56 1.52 10.06 -3.23
C VAL A 56 2.16 9.08 -4.19
N ALA A 57 2.11 9.30 -5.51
CA ALA A 57 2.74 8.38 -6.46
C ALA A 57 4.26 8.29 -6.22
N SER A 58 4.92 9.40 -5.90
CA SER A 58 6.34 9.43 -5.57
C SER A 58 6.66 8.62 -4.30
N ALA A 59 5.80 8.68 -3.28
CA ALA A 59 5.95 7.89 -2.07
C ALA A 59 5.70 6.40 -2.36
N THR A 60 4.65 6.08 -3.12
CA THR A 60 4.35 4.72 -3.60
C THR A 60 5.55 4.14 -4.34
N ASP A 61 6.10 4.86 -5.32
CA ASP A 61 7.27 4.41 -6.09
C ASP A 61 8.51 4.18 -5.22
N ARG A 62 8.76 5.07 -4.25
CA ARG A 62 9.91 4.94 -3.33
C ARG A 62 9.79 3.77 -2.36
N LEU A 63 8.58 3.35 -2.03
CA LEU A 63 8.29 2.26 -1.08
C LEU A 63 7.97 0.94 -1.77
N LEU A 64 7.71 0.98 -3.08
CA LEU A 64 7.34 -0.19 -3.87
C LEU A 64 8.30 -1.37 -3.69
N PRO A 65 9.65 -1.21 -3.68
CA PRO A 65 10.55 -2.34 -3.48
C PRO A 65 10.31 -3.08 -2.16
N GLN A 66 10.13 -2.34 -1.07
CA GLN A 66 9.93 -2.91 0.26
C GLN A 66 8.52 -3.51 0.40
N PHE A 67 7.50 -2.86 -0.16
CA PHE A 67 6.16 -3.43 -0.20
C PHE A 67 6.09 -4.72 -1.01
N ALA A 68 6.75 -4.76 -2.18
CA ALA A 68 6.73 -5.94 -3.03
C ALA A 68 7.42 -7.13 -2.34
N VAL A 69 8.57 -6.89 -1.69
CA VAL A 69 9.24 -7.91 -0.86
C VAL A 69 8.36 -8.35 0.32
N ALA A 70 7.65 -7.44 0.98
CA ALA A 70 6.73 -7.78 2.07
C ALA A 70 5.54 -8.64 1.59
N LEU A 71 5.17 -8.56 0.31
CA LEU A 71 4.08 -9.33 -0.29
C LEU A 71 4.52 -10.72 -0.79
N ASP A 72 5.81 -10.93 -1.07
CA ASP A 72 6.33 -12.19 -1.60
C ASP A 72 5.93 -13.42 -0.76
N PRO A 73 6.06 -13.42 0.59
CA PRO A 73 5.67 -14.57 1.39
C PRO A 73 4.18 -14.93 1.26
N PHE A 74 3.30 -13.92 1.14
CA PHE A 74 1.87 -14.15 0.95
C PHE A 74 1.57 -14.68 -0.45
N TRP A 75 2.32 -14.24 -1.45
CA TRP A 75 2.16 -14.71 -2.81
C TRP A 75 2.56 -16.18 -2.94
N GLU A 76 3.66 -16.57 -2.31
CA GLU A 76 4.13 -17.95 -2.27
C GLU A 76 3.13 -18.90 -1.60
N THR A 77 2.41 -18.44 -0.58
CA THR A 77 1.47 -19.27 0.18
C THR A 77 0.02 -19.21 -0.32
N LYS A 78 -0.29 -18.42 -1.36
CA LYS A 78 -1.68 -18.21 -1.82
C LYS A 78 -2.32 -19.46 -2.45
N GLY A 79 -1.51 -20.37 -2.99
CA GLY A 79 -1.99 -21.50 -3.79
C GLY A 79 -2.86 -21.04 -4.96
N ASP A 80 -4.03 -21.66 -5.12
CA ASP A 80 -5.00 -21.33 -6.17
C ASP A 80 -5.97 -20.20 -5.79
N GLN A 81 -5.83 -19.61 -4.60
CA GLN A 81 -6.71 -18.52 -4.17
C GLN A 81 -6.38 -17.22 -4.94
N PRO A 82 -7.40 -16.41 -5.28
CA PRO A 82 -7.19 -15.04 -5.71
C PRO A 82 -6.39 -14.28 -4.64
N PHE A 83 -5.38 -13.53 -5.05
CA PHE A 83 -4.41 -12.97 -4.10
C PHE A 83 -5.07 -12.04 -3.07
N GLY A 84 -6.03 -11.21 -3.50
CA GLY A 84 -6.81 -10.35 -2.59
C GLY A 84 -7.59 -11.14 -1.53
N ALA A 85 -8.13 -12.30 -1.88
CA ALA A 85 -8.81 -13.18 -0.93
C ALA A 85 -7.83 -13.82 0.06
N HIS A 86 -6.65 -14.22 -0.42
CA HIS A 86 -5.59 -14.75 0.44
C HIS A 86 -5.10 -13.72 1.46
N LEU A 87 -4.82 -12.49 1.03
CA LEU A 87 -4.44 -11.40 1.93
C LEU A 87 -5.54 -11.11 2.96
N ALA A 88 -6.81 -11.08 2.54
CA ALA A 88 -7.93 -10.89 3.46
C ALA A 88 -8.07 -12.02 4.49
N SER A 89 -7.73 -13.27 4.14
CA SER A 89 -7.71 -14.38 5.10
C SER A 89 -6.58 -14.30 6.14
N ARG A 90 -5.56 -13.48 5.87
CA ARG A 90 -4.39 -13.22 6.72
C ARG A 90 -4.25 -11.73 7.04
N ALA A 91 -5.39 -11.07 7.25
CA ALA A 91 -5.48 -9.61 7.21
C ALA A 91 -4.55 -8.90 8.18
N ASP A 92 -4.45 -9.37 9.43
CA ASP A 92 -3.56 -8.78 10.42
C ASP A 92 -2.09 -8.89 10.02
N GLU A 93 -1.65 -10.08 9.61
CA GLU A 93 -0.27 -10.34 9.21
C GLU A 93 0.11 -9.51 7.98
N ALA A 94 -0.77 -9.46 6.97
CA ALA A 94 -0.54 -8.69 5.75
C ALA A 94 -0.51 -7.19 6.04
N ALA A 95 -1.43 -6.69 6.86
CA ALA A 95 -1.46 -5.28 7.23
C ALA A 95 -0.24 -4.87 8.05
N ASP A 96 0.19 -5.70 9.00
CA ASP A 96 1.38 -5.43 9.82
C ASP A 96 2.66 -5.45 8.97
N ALA A 97 2.78 -6.38 8.01
CA ALA A 97 3.90 -6.44 7.09
C ALA A 97 4.01 -5.17 6.21
N LEU A 98 2.88 -4.69 5.67
CA LEU A 98 2.85 -3.45 4.89
C LEU A 98 3.11 -2.22 5.78
N LEU A 99 2.50 -2.14 6.95
CA LEU A 99 2.69 -1.01 7.85
C LEU A 99 4.14 -0.88 8.32
N ALA A 100 4.82 -2.00 8.59
CA ALA A 100 6.23 -2.01 8.98
C ALA A 100 7.13 -1.28 7.96
N VAL A 101 6.81 -1.35 6.66
CA VAL A 101 7.52 -0.61 5.60
C VAL A 101 7.37 0.90 5.80
N THR A 102 6.14 1.37 6.05
CA THR A 102 5.87 2.79 6.27
C THR A 102 6.40 3.29 7.61
N ASP A 103 6.34 2.46 8.67
CA ASP A 103 6.88 2.75 9.99
C ASP A 103 8.40 2.98 9.86
N ALA A 104 9.10 2.06 9.19
CA ALA A 104 10.52 2.18 8.91
C ALA A 104 10.85 3.42 8.08
N LYS A 105 10.02 3.76 7.08
CA LYS A 105 10.24 4.98 6.28
C LYS A 105 10.09 6.26 7.10
N ALA A 106 9.05 6.33 7.93
CA ALA A 106 8.78 7.49 8.78
C ALA A 106 9.88 7.70 9.84
N ALA A 107 10.42 6.60 10.39
CA ALA A 107 11.53 6.63 11.34
C ALA A 107 12.86 7.12 10.73
N ASN A 108 13.07 6.90 9.42
CA ASN A 108 14.35 7.17 8.75
C ASN A 108 14.34 8.40 7.82
N THR A 109 13.21 9.10 7.68
CA THR A 109 13.13 10.27 6.79
C THR A 109 13.53 11.57 7.50
N ALA A 110 14.29 12.43 6.82
CA ALA A 110 14.53 13.80 7.28
C ALA A 110 13.31 14.72 7.05
N HIS A 111 12.30 14.26 6.31
CA HIS A 111 11.15 15.07 5.90
C HIS A 111 10.10 15.17 7.03
N ARG A 112 10.37 16.04 8.01
CA ARG A 112 9.54 16.19 9.24
C ARG A 112 8.05 16.36 9.00
N ALA A 113 7.65 17.07 7.95
CA ALA A 113 6.23 17.24 7.60
C ALA A 113 5.57 15.92 7.18
N ALA A 114 6.32 15.03 6.51
CA ALA A 114 5.81 13.73 6.11
C ALA A 114 5.67 12.80 7.33
N THR A 115 6.65 12.80 8.24
CA THR A 115 6.57 12.09 9.53
C THR A 115 5.34 12.54 10.31
N LYS A 116 5.09 13.85 10.43
CA LYS A 116 3.92 14.36 11.16
C LYS A 116 2.57 13.95 10.55
N VAL A 117 2.46 13.93 9.23
CA VAL A 117 1.26 13.45 8.53
C VAL A 117 1.10 11.94 8.73
N TYR A 118 2.20 11.19 8.71
CA TYR A 118 2.17 9.76 8.99
C TYR A 118 1.70 9.45 10.42
N ASP A 119 2.31 10.08 11.42
CA ASP A 119 2.01 9.84 12.84
C ASP A 119 0.54 10.11 13.17
N SER A 120 -0.08 11.11 12.53
CA SER A 120 -1.49 11.44 12.74
C SER A 120 -2.45 10.41 12.15
N LEU A 121 -2.03 9.67 11.12
CA LEU A 121 -2.83 8.64 10.46
C LEU A 121 -2.55 7.24 11.02
N ARG A 122 -1.35 7.00 11.56
CA ARG A 122 -0.85 5.68 11.93
C ARG A 122 -1.76 4.92 12.90
N GLY A 123 -2.38 5.62 13.84
CA GLY A 123 -3.30 5.03 14.82
C GLY A 123 -4.53 4.36 14.19
N ALA A 124 -4.99 4.86 13.03
CA ALA A 124 -6.11 4.28 12.28
C ALA A 124 -5.64 3.48 11.06
N ALA A 125 -4.34 3.43 10.77
CA ALA A 125 -3.84 2.92 9.50
C ALA A 125 -4.09 1.42 9.31
N LYS A 126 -3.99 0.62 10.38
CA LYS A 126 -4.17 -0.85 10.30
C LYS A 126 -5.54 -1.25 9.78
N ASP A 127 -6.61 -0.72 10.37
CA ASP A 127 -7.98 -1.00 9.92
C ASP A 127 -8.20 -0.56 8.47
N ASN A 128 -7.59 0.55 8.07
CA ASN A 128 -7.67 1.04 6.70
C ASN A 128 -6.92 0.14 5.71
N VAL A 129 -5.73 -0.36 6.08
CA VAL A 129 -4.96 -1.30 5.27
C VAL A 129 -5.69 -2.62 5.16
N ILE A 130 -6.22 -3.17 6.26
CA ILE A 130 -7.02 -4.40 6.27
C ILE A 130 -8.19 -4.30 5.28
N ALA A 131 -8.94 -3.20 5.33
CA ALA A 131 -10.05 -2.96 4.41
C ALA A 131 -9.61 -2.91 2.92
N ALA A 132 -8.39 -2.44 2.67
CA ALA A 132 -7.83 -2.29 1.33
C ALA A 132 -7.24 -3.58 0.74
N LEU A 133 -6.90 -4.59 1.59
CA LEU A 133 -6.21 -5.81 1.16
C LEU A 133 -6.86 -6.53 -0.03
N PRO A 134 -8.20 -6.67 -0.13
CA PRO A 134 -8.82 -7.31 -1.29
C PRO A 134 -8.53 -6.57 -2.61
N ARG A 135 -8.67 -5.24 -2.61
CA ARG A 135 -8.43 -4.39 -3.79
C ARG A 135 -6.96 -4.33 -4.14
N LEU A 136 -6.09 -4.21 -3.12
CA LEU A 136 -4.64 -4.26 -3.27
C LEU A 136 -4.19 -5.58 -3.93
N GLY A 137 -4.65 -6.72 -3.39
CA GLY A 137 -4.26 -8.02 -3.91
C GLY A 137 -4.74 -8.26 -5.34
N ALA A 138 -5.93 -7.79 -5.70
CA ALA A 138 -6.42 -7.85 -7.08
C ALA A 138 -5.56 -7.02 -8.05
N ALA A 139 -5.14 -5.82 -7.64
CA ALA A 139 -4.26 -4.98 -8.45
C ALA A 139 -2.88 -5.62 -8.65
N VAL A 140 -2.30 -6.19 -7.58
CA VAL A 140 -1.01 -6.91 -7.66
C VAL A 140 -1.12 -8.15 -8.54
N GLU A 141 -2.18 -8.95 -8.39
CA GLU A 141 -2.38 -10.17 -9.18
C GLU A 141 -2.47 -9.85 -10.69
N GLY A 142 -3.13 -8.75 -11.07
CA GLY A 142 -3.18 -8.27 -12.45
C GLY A 142 -1.83 -7.81 -13.04
N LEU A 143 -0.84 -7.51 -12.20
CA LEU A 143 0.50 -7.06 -12.60
C LEU A 143 1.53 -8.19 -12.62
N VAL A 144 1.28 -9.29 -11.89
CA VAL A 144 2.15 -10.47 -11.88
C VAL A 144 1.88 -11.39 -13.09
N ALA A 145 0.66 -11.36 -13.61
CA ALA A 145 0.22 -12.15 -14.76
C ALA A 145 1.04 -11.93 -16.06
#